data_AF-A0AA43FT00-F1
#
_entry.id   AF-A0AA43FT00-F1
#
_cell.length_a   1.000
_cell.length_b   1.000
_cell.length_c   1.000
_cell.angle_alpha   90.00
_cell.angle_beta   90.00
_cell.angle_gamma   90.00
#
_symmetry.space_group_name_H-M   'P 1'
#
loop_
_entity.id
_entity.type
_entity.pdbx_description
1 polymer ?
#
loop_
_entity_poly.entity_id
_entity_poly.type
_entity_poly.pdbx_seq_one_letter_code
_entity_poly.pdbx_strand_id
1 'polypeptide(L)'
;MNTDIAYCSGCGHQVRLAFTDPPPHDGQANLKDGAEVVCLDFKEACSGGKCPATGRPGVVMGVRLAKSHLNDEAFKTVHARCEGCAQIQDLEVLTEELAICPGCNTTNRWVTLKLADDTEITLTSR
;
A
#
# COMPACT_ATOMS: atom_id res chain seq x y z
N MET A 1 -3.29 -19.98 -2.03
CA MET A 1 -2.96 -18.89 -1.07
C MET A 1 -3.23 -19.34 0.34
N ASN A 2 -2.15 -19.55 1.12
CA ASN A 2 -2.24 -19.77 2.55
C ASN A 2 -1.99 -18.45 3.29
N THR A 3 -2.60 -18.26 4.46
CA THR A 3 -2.37 -17.08 5.31
C THR A 3 -1.98 -17.50 6.72
N ASP A 4 -0.89 -16.95 7.25
CA ASP A 4 -0.47 -17.14 8.64
C ASP A 4 -0.42 -15.81 9.40
N ILE A 5 -0.45 -15.90 10.72
CA ILE A 5 -0.30 -14.75 11.62
C ILE A 5 1.12 -14.77 12.22
N ALA A 6 1.84 -13.67 12.13
CA ALA A 6 3.17 -13.51 12.71
C ALA A 6 3.30 -12.15 13.42
N TYR A 7 4.17 -12.06 14.43
CA TYR A 7 4.46 -10.77 15.07
C TYR A 7 5.44 -9.96 14.23
N CYS A 8 5.06 -8.74 13.83
CA CYS A 8 5.94 -7.81 13.11
C CYS A 8 6.59 -6.84 14.09
N SER A 9 7.91 -6.95 14.27
CA SER A 9 8.69 -6.02 15.10
C SER A 9 8.69 -4.58 14.57
N GLY A 10 8.51 -4.39 13.26
CA GLY A 10 8.45 -3.06 12.64
C GLY A 10 7.14 -2.33 12.93
N CYS A 11 6.01 -3.02 12.84
CA CYS A 11 4.70 -2.41 13.04
C CYS A 11 4.14 -2.67 14.47
N GLY A 12 4.86 -3.42 15.32
CA GLY A 12 4.58 -3.60 16.76
C GLY A 12 3.41 -4.49 17.14
N HIS A 13 2.87 -5.28 16.20
CA HIS A 13 1.67 -6.10 16.42
C HIS A 13 1.67 -7.36 15.55
N GLN A 14 0.67 -8.22 15.75
CA GLN A 14 0.42 -9.38 14.90
C GLN A 14 -0.08 -8.94 13.51
N VAL A 15 0.55 -9.47 12.46
CA VAL A 15 0.20 -9.22 11.06
C VAL A 15 -0.13 -10.53 10.35
N ARG A 16 -0.99 -10.46 9.34
CA ARG A 16 -1.37 -11.51 8.42
C ARG A 16 -0.39 -11.50 7.25
N LEU A 17 0.22 -12.64 7.01
CA LEU A 17 1.12 -12.90 5.89
C LEU A 17 0.43 -13.88 4.94
N ALA A 18 0.27 -13.50 3.69
CA ALA A 18 -0.14 -14.38 2.61
C ALA A 18 1.08 -14.96 1.91
N PHE A 19 1.01 -16.25 1.61
CA PHE A 19 2.00 -16.96 0.80
C PHE A 19 1.36 -17.28 -0.55
N THR A 20 1.97 -16.75 -1.60
CA THR A 20 1.58 -17.08 -2.97
C THR A 20 2.12 -18.46 -3.33
N ASP A 21 1.35 -19.21 -4.10
CA ASP A 21 1.82 -20.49 -4.60
C ASP A 21 2.90 -20.23 -5.66
N PRO A 22 3.98 -21.05 -5.72
CA PRO A 22 4.95 -20.92 -6.80
C PRO A 22 4.24 -21.06 -8.15
N PRO A 23 4.64 -20.29 -9.17
CA PRO A 23 4.00 -20.37 -10.47
C PRO A 23 4.06 -21.81 -11.01
N PRO A 24 2.96 -22.38 -11.53
CA PRO A 24 3.01 -23.68 -12.19
C PRO A 24 3.89 -23.55 -13.44
N HIS A 25 5.06 -24.16 -13.42
CA HIS A 25 6.04 -24.03 -14.50
C HIS A 25 5.64 -24.91 -15.69
N ASP A 26 5.34 -24.29 -16.83
CA ASP A 26 5.33 -24.90 -18.18
C ASP A 26 5.42 -23.82 -19.31
N GLY A 27 6.10 -22.68 -19.06
CA GLY A 27 6.16 -21.60 -20.05
C GLY A 27 7.15 -20.45 -19.79
N GLN A 28 7.44 -19.68 -20.85
CA GLN A 28 8.48 -18.65 -21.01
C GLN A 28 8.30 -17.34 -20.20
N ALA A 29 7.63 -17.35 -19.05
CA ALA A 29 7.52 -16.16 -18.21
C ALA A 29 8.73 -16.08 -17.25
N ASN A 30 9.48 -14.97 -17.28
CA ASN A 30 10.55 -14.66 -16.31
C ASN A 30 9.99 -14.27 -14.93
N LEU A 31 9.12 -15.12 -14.36
CA LEU A 31 8.73 -14.99 -12.96
C LEU A 31 9.85 -15.56 -12.10
N LYS A 32 10.09 -14.94 -10.93
CA LYS A 32 11.05 -15.51 -9.97
C LYS A 32 10.51 -16.85 -9.47
N ASP A 33 11.40 -17.81 -9.35
CA ASP A 33 11.08 -19.10 -8.74
C ASP A 33 10.76 -18.92 -7.25
N GLY A 34 9.71 -19.57 -6.79
CA GLY A 34 9.31 -19.64 -5.37
C GLY A 34 8.09 -18.80 -4.98
N ALA A 35 7.55 -19.13 -3.82
CA ALA A 35 6.45 -18.40 -3.18
C ALA A 35 6.89 -17.00 -2.76
N GLU A 36 6.15 -15.95 -3.16
CA GLU A 36 6.30 -14.62 -2.57
C GLU A 36 5.45 -14.49 -1.30
N VAL A 37 6.03 -13.84 -0.27
CA VAL A 37 5.33 -13.45 0.95
C VAL A 37 4.76 -12.04 0.78
N VAL A 38 3.47 -11.88 1.04
CA VAL A 38 2.76 -10.60 1.01
C VAL A 38 2.22 -10.31 2.42
N CYS A 39 2.61 -9.18 3.00
CA CYS A 39 1.99 -8.71 4.23
C CYS A 39 0.65 -8.06 3.88
N LEU A 40 -0.43 -8.57 4.47
CA LEU A 40 -1.80 -8.07 4.24
C LEU A 40 -2.17 -6.92 5.18
N ASP A 41 -1.34 -6.67 6.19
CA ASP A 41 -1.51 -5.52 7.07
C ASP A 41 -0.49 -4.45 6.68
N PHE A 42 -0.98 -3.27 6.33
CA PHE A 42 -0.19 -2.07 6.09
C PHE A 42 -0.63 -1.00 7.08
N LYS A 43 0.33 -0.33 7.72
CA LYS A 43 0.08 0.75 8.67
C LYS A 43 1.15 1.82 8.51
N GLU A 44 0.93 2.97 9.14
CA GLU A 44 1.84 4.11 9.15
C GLU A 44 3.29 3.74 9.50
N ALA A 45 3.50 2.91 10.53
CA ALA A 45 4.83 2.42 10.92
C ALA A 45 5.56 1.67 9.81
N CYS A 46 4.82 1.09 8.88
CA CYS A 46 5.37 0.31 7.79
C CYS A 46 5.82 1.22 6.61
N SER A 47 5.59 2.54 6.65
CA SER A 47 6.02 3.51 5.62
C SER A 47 7.53 3.85 5.68
N GLY A 48 8.18 3.67 6.84
CA GLY A 48 9.59 3.96 7.07
C GLY A 48 10.49 2.72 6.96
N GLY A 49 11.48 2.74 6.06
CA GLY A 49 12.53 1.72 5.99
C GLY A 49 12.12 0.43 5.27
N LYS A 50 12.75 -0.70 5.64
CA LYS A 50 12.53 -2.04 5.05
C LYS A 50 11.65 -2.90 5.94
N CYS A 51 10.68 -3.58 5.35
CA CYS A 51 9.84 -4.56 6.03
C CYS A 51 10.70 -5.72 6.53
N PRO A 52 10.64 -6.10 7.81
CA PRO A 52 11.43 -7.21 8.35
C PRO A 52 10.99 -8.58 7.80
N ALA A 53 9.72 -8.72 7.39
CA ALA A 53 9.19 -9.97 6.86
C ALA A 53 9.58 -10.20 5.39
N THR A 54 9.68 -9.14 4.58
CA THR A 54 9.88 -9.27 3.12
C THR A 54 11.21 -8.68 2.62
N GLY A 55 11.92 -7.92 3.45
CA GLY A 55 13.14 -7.18 3.08
C GLY A 55 12.91 -6.01 2.10
N ARG A 56 11.67 -5.76 1.68
CA ARG A 56 11.31 -4.72 0.70
C ARG A 56 11.04 -3.38 1.40
N PRO A 57 11.24 -2.24 0.72
CA PRO A 57 10.85 -0.94 1.26
C PRO A 57 9.35 -0.91 1.58
N GLY A 58 9.00 -0.26 2.68
CA GLY A 58 7.64 -0.08 3.16
C GLY A 58 6.65 0.39 2.11
N VAL A 59 6.97 1.50 1.45
CA VAL A 59 6.17 2.08 0.36
C VAL A 59 5.93 1.10 -0.79
N VAL A 60 6.91 0.25 -1.13
CA VAL A 60 6.78 -0.76 -2.20
C VAL A 60 5.77 -1.84 -1.78
N MET A 61 5.77 -2.22 -0.50
CA MET A 61 4.77 -3.14 0.05
C MET A 61 3.37 -2.53 0.02
N GLY A 62 3.22 -1.28 0.46
CA GLY A 62 1.94 -0.55 0.41
C GLY A 62 1.38 -0.49 -1.01
N VAL A 63 2.21 -0.11 -2.00
CA VAL A 63 1.80 -0.06 -3.42
C VAL A 63 1.35 -1.44 -3.92
N ARG A 64 2.08 -2.50 -3.56
CA ARG A 64 1.73 -3.86 -3.98
C ARG A 64 0.40 -4.32 -3.38
N LEU A 65 0.20 -4.07 -2.09
CA LEU A 65 -1.02 -4.44 -1.40
C LEU A 65 -2.23 -3.67 -1.98
N ALA A 66 -2.12 -2.35 -2.12
CA ALA A 66 -3.14 -1.49 -2.72
C ALA A 66 -3.56 -2.00 -4.11
N LYS A 67 -2.59 -2.26 -5.00
CA LYS A 67 -2.86 -2.76 -6.36
C LYS A 67 -3.45 -4.17 -6.42
N SER A 68 -3.27 -4.95 -5.36
CA SER A 68 -3.72 -6.34 -5.30
C SER A 68 -5.16 -6.48 -4.80
N HIS A 69 -5.70 -5.45 -4.14
CA HIS A 69 -6.99 -5.49 -3.46
C HIS A 69 -7.17 -6.67 -2.49
N LEU A 70 -6.06 -7.20 -1.96
CA LEU A 70 -6.10 -8.31 -1.00
C LEU A 70 -6.55 -7.86 0.40
N ASN A 71 -6.47 -6.56 0.69
CA ASN A 71 -7.00 -5.94 1.90
C ASN A 71 -7.12 -4.41 1.75
N ASP A 72 -8.24 -3.94 1.21
CA ASP A 72 -8.49 -2.50 1.04
C ASP A 72 -8.64 -1.77 2.40
N GLU A 73 -9.12 -2.48 3.43
CA GLU A 73 -9.28 -1.94 4.80
C GLU A 73 -7.94 -1.65 5.51
N ALA A 74 -6.81 -2.06 4.93
CA ALA A 74 -5.49 -1.77 5.48
C ALA A 74 -5.13 -0.27 5.44
N PHE A 75 -5.75 0.50 4.54
CA PHE A 75 -5.30 1.84 4.22
C PHE A 75 -6.11 2.92 4.91
N LYS A 76 -5.41 3.92 5.46
CA LYS A 76 -6.02 5.23 5.68
C LYS A 76 -6.33 5.84 4.31
N THR A 77 -7.44 6.54 4.19
CA THR A 77 -7.79 7.25 2.96
C THR A 77 -7.73 8.77 3.12
N VAL A 78 -7.53 9.46 2.00
CA VAL A 78 -7.65 10.92 1.88
C VAL A 78 -8.51 11.26 0.67
N HIS A 79 -9.47 12.17 0.85
CA HIS A 79 -10.38 12.56 -0.23
C HIS A 79 -9.74 13.67 -1.08
N ALA A 80 -9.41 13.36 -2.33
CA ALA A 80 -8.75 14.32 -3.22
C ALA A 80 -8.98 13.99 -4.70
N ARG A 81 -8.62 14.94 -5.57
CA ARG A 81 -8.59 14.71 -7.02
C ARG A 81 -7.36 13.88 -7.39
N CYS A 82 -7.53 12.81 -8.15
CA CYS A 82 -6.39 12.05 -8.67
C CYS A 82 -5.77 12.76 -9.89
N GLU A 83 -4.44 12.89 -9.91
CA GLU A 83 -3.69 13.49 -11.02
C GLU A 83 -3.64 12.60 -12.28
N GLY A 84 -3.93 11.31 -12.14
CA GLY A 84 -3.96 10.35 -13.25
C GLY A 84 -5.29 10.31 -14.00
N CYS A 85 -6.40 10.11 -13.29
CA CYS A 85 -7.74 9.97 -13.90
C CYS A 85 -8.64 11.20 -13.72
N ALA A 86 -8.15 12.27 -13.06
CA ALA A 86 -8.87 13.50 -12.76
C ALA A 86 -10.14 13.34 -11.90
N GLN A 87 -10.46 12.14 -11.42
CA GLN A 87 -11.62 11.88 -10.56
C GLN A 87 -11.33 12.32 -9.12
N ILE A 88 -12.34 12.89 -8.45
CA ILE A 88 -12.33 13.13 -7.01
C ILE A 88 -12.81 11.85 -6.32
N GLN A 89 -11.95 11.26 -5.50
CA GLN A 89 -12.23 10.00 -4.82
C GLN A 89 -11.34 9.85 -3.58
N ASP A 90 -11.55 8.77 -2.84
CA ASP A 90 -10.70 8.40 -1.71
C ASP A 90 -9.42 7.72 -2.23
N LEU A 91 -8.28 8.33 -1.92
CA LEU A 91 -6.95 7.81 -2.25
C LEU A 91 -6.38 7.08 -1.04
N GLU A 92 -5.73 5.94 -1.26
CA GLU A 92 -5.13 5.12 -0.21
C GLU A 92 -3.75 5.63 0.16
N VAL A 93 -3.56 6.03 1.42
CA VAL A 93 -2.33 6.65 1.91
C VAL A 93 -1.22 5.60 2.06
N LEU A 94 -0.10 5.84 1.38
CA LEU A 94 1.11 5.01 1.43
C LEU A 94 2.14 5.57 2.41
N THR A 95 2.28 6.90 2.42
CA THR A 95 3.18 7.65 3.31
C THR A 95 2.52 9.00 3.63
N GLU A 96 3.14 9.80 4.50
CA GLU A 96 2.68 11.17 4.80
C GLU A 96 2.53 12.07 3.57
N GLU A 97 3.24 11.77 2.48
CA GLU A 97 3.21 12.56 1.24
C GLU A 97 2.63 11.81 0.05
N LEU A 98 2.46 10.49 0.12
CA LEU A 98 2.08 9.66 -1.04
C LEU A 98 0.78 8.94 -0.80
N ALA A 99 -0.10 8.96 -1.80
CA ALA A 99 -1.32 8.18 -1.83
C ALA A 99 -1.55 7.58 -3.22
N ILE A 100 -2.11 6.37 -3.30
CA ILE A 100 -2.44 5.70 -4.55
C ILE A 100 -3.94 5.80 -4.84
N CYS A 101 -4.26 6.04 -6.10
CA CYS A 101 -5.63 6.03 -6.58
C CYS A 101 -6.09 4.59 -6.82
N PRO A 102 -7.14 4.09 -6.14
CA PRO A 102 -7.63 2.73 -6.37
C PRO A 102 -8.23 2.56 -7.77
N GLY A 103 -8.78 3.63 -8.36
CA GLY A 103 -9.41 3.56 -9.69
C GLY A 103 -8.43 3.45 -10.87
N CYS A 104 -7.26 4.08 -10.80
CA CYS A 104 -6.30 4.11 -11.93
C CYS A 104 -4.86 3.77 -11.54
N ASN A 105 -4.60 3.38 -10.29
CA ASN A 105 -3.29 2.97 -9.78
C ASN A 105 -2.18 4.02 -9.88
N THR A 106 -2.55 5.29 -10.13
CA THR A 106 -1.61 6.42 -10.12
C THR A 106 -1.24 6.77 -8.69
N THR A 107 0.06 6.87 -8.41
CA THR A 107 0.58 7.43 -7.16
C THR A 107 0.61 8.95 -7.25
N ASN A 108 0.02 9.61 -6.26
CA ASN A 108 -0.13 11.06 -6.17
C ASN A 108 0.68 11.54 -4.98
N ARG A 109 1.35 12.69 -5.11
CA ARG A 109 1.77 13.44 -3.93
C ARG A 109 0.57 14.19 -3.38
N TRP A 110 0.40 14.25 -2.08
CA TRP A 110 -0.71 14.95 -1.44
C TRP A 110 -0.24 15.80 -0.27
N VAL A 111 -1.04 16.82 0.06
CA VAL A 111 -0.86 17.68 1.23
C VAL A 111 -2.23 18.06 1.78
N THR A 112 -2.35 18.11 3.10
CA THR A 112 -3.52 18.70 3.77
C THR A 112 -3.14 20.02 4.40
N LEU A 113 -3.87 21.07 4.05
CA LEU A 113 -3.77 22.40 4.64
C LEU A 113 -4.90 22.54 5.68
N LYS A 114 -4.53 22.89 6.91
CA LYS A 114 -5.49 23.28 7.95
C LYS A 114 -5.63 24.80 7.94
N LEU A 115 -6.83 25.29 7.70
CA LEU A 115 -7.16 26.70 7.74
C LEU A 115 -7.44 27.15 9.18
N ALA A 116 -7.48 28.46 9.40
CA ALA A 116 -7.69 29.05 10.73
C ALA A 116 -9.07 28.77 11.34
N ASP A 117 -10.03 28.36 10.52
CA ASP A 117 -11.39 27.97 10.92
C ASP A 117 -11.54 26.45 11.08
N ASP A 118 -10.43 25.73 11.26
CA ASP A 118 -10.35 24.26 11.32
C ASP A 118 -10.79 23.51 10.05
N THR A 119 -11.01 24.22 8.93
CA THR A 119 -11.27 23.58 7.64
C THR A 119 -10.02 22.87 7.13
N GLU A 120 -10.15 21.60 6.74
CA GLU A 120 -9.07 20.83 6.12
C GLU A 120 -9.26 20.76 4.60
N ILE A 121 -8.26 21.20 3.84
CA ILE A 121 -8.23 21.12 2.37
C ILE A 121 -7.13 20.15 1.96
N THR A 122 -7.50 19.08 1.26
CA THR A 122 -6.55 18.12 0.71
C THR A 122 -6.34 18.37 -0.77
N LEU A 123 -5.07 18.54 -1.17
CA LEU A 123 -4.67 18.79 -2.55
C LEU A 123 -3.65 17.74 -2.97
N THR A 124 -3.74 17.33 -4.23
CA THR A 124 -2.71 16.54 -4.88
C THR A 124 -1.81 17.43 -5.73
N SER A 125 -0.55 17.05 -5.87
CA SER A 125 0.41 17.72 -6.74
C SER A 125 1.32 16.72 -7.44
N ARG A 126 1.99 17.20 -8.48
CA ARG A 126 2.92 16.42 -9.31
C ARG A 126 4.36 16.64 -8.89
#